data_AF-A0A3R8PBV9-F1
#
_entry.id   AF-A0A3R8PBV9-F1
#
_cell.length_a   1.000
_cell.length_b   1.000
_cell.length_c   1.000
_cell.angle_alpha   90.00
_cell.angle_beta   90.00
_cell.angle_gamma   90.00
#
_symmetry.space_group_name_H-M   'P 1'
#
loop_
_entity.id
_entity.type
_entity.pdbx_description
1 polymer ?
#
loop_
_entity_poly.entity_id
_entity_poly.type
_entity_poly.pdbx_seq_one_letter_code
_entity_poly.pdbx_strand_id
1 'polypeptide(L)'
;MDDPTRIPAVTRLLRMAWEAQPGLTLPQVFGLLEARGIGWGSTDGEVRAALTGLLDEHPYQLRGHSAADGPAADVPAATGATGAAATTDAALRPGTPPDEQPGPLPGPRDTPLTGRFLVETEQPAHRVTVDPWHVGVRRTVAGTGHRATHQRSGGHAPDGTAAGHAPAGPRPRGTGEGSTPAPTAPPQPVAWRYRRIRACRAGEPLVVTDAEGIDHRLGLVARISVIDHTATPLTDLTGLRRDALADRTFLILFDDGSTALVDRSLWVYEVGRRDISHRRLRWRRLSSAAVGAPLVVQQQGAAPATLGTVAEIVRLA
;
A
#
# COMPACT_ATOMS: atom_id res chain seq x y z
N MET A 1 -26.85 -26.23 -22.72
CA MET A 1 -25.41 -26.24 -23.00
C MET A 1 -24.93 -24.86 -22.66
N ASP A 2 -24.00 -24.74 -21.72
CA ASP A 2 -23.55 -23.43 -21.30
C ASP A 2 -22.59 -22.82 -22.32
N ASP A 3 -22.61 -21.49 -22.43
CA ASP A 3 -21.80 -20.74 -23.37
C ASP A 3 -20.29 -20.88 -23.06
N PRO A 4 -19.48 -21.50 -23.94
CA PRO A 4 -18.04 -21.69 -23.70
C PRO A 4 -17.25 -20.38 -23.62
N THR A 5 -17.80 -19.26 -24.12
CA THR A 5 -17.15 -17.94 -24.04
C THR A 5 -17.05 -17.40 -22.60
N ARG A 6 -17.72 -18.04 -21.63
CA ARG A 6 -17.62 -17.70 -20.19
C ARG A 6 -16.27 -18.05 -19.57
N ILE A 7 -15.59 -19.10 -20.06
CA ILE A 7 -14.35 -19.65 -19.47
C ILE A 7 -13.21 -18.62 -19.49
N PRO A 8 -12.90 -17.94 -20.61
CA PRO A 8 -11.85 -16.92 -20.65
C PRO A 8 -12.08 -15.77 -19.66
N ALA A 9 -13.33 -15.37 -19.42
CA ALA A 9 -13.64 -14.28 -18.50
C ALA A 9 -13.36 -14.66 -17.04
N VAL A 10 -13.79 -15.85 -16.59
CA VAL A 10 -13.58 -16.34 -15.22
C VAL A 10 -12.11 -16.62 -14.95
N THR A 11 -11.45 -17.36 -15.85
CA THR A 11 -10.02 -17.70 -15.73
C THR A 11 -9.13 -16.45 -15.70
N ARG A 12 -9.46 -15.43 -16.47
CA ARG A 12 -8.75 -14.14 -16.43
C ARG A 12 -8.88 -13.45 -15.07
N LEU A 13 -10.07 -13.43 -14.47
CA LEU A 13 -10.27 -12.82 -13.15
C LEU A 13 -9.56 -13.62 -12.05
N LEU A 14 -9.60 -14.95 -12.12
CA LEU A 14 -8.87 -15.82 -11.19
C LEU A 14 -7.36 -15.54 -11.26
N ARG A 15 -6.80 -15.46 -12.47
CA ARG A 15 -5.40 -15.10 -12.68
C ARG A 15 -5.08 -13.74 -12.08
N MET A 16 -5.89 -12.71 -12.34
CA MET A 16 -5.67 -11.37 -11.80
C MET A 16 -5.72 -11.33 -10.27
N ALA A 17 -6.73 -11.96 -9.66
CA ALA A 17 -6.89 -11.99 -8.21
C ALA A 17 -5.74 -12.75 -7.52
N TRP A 18 -5.22 -13.80 -8.17
CA TRP A 18 -4.07 -14.55 -7.67
C TRP A 18 -2.75 -13.79 -7.85
N GLU A 19 -2.49 -13.23 -9.03
CA GLU A 19 -1.29 -12.41 -9.28
C GLU A 19 -1.25 -11.15 -8.40
N ALA A 20 -2.40 -10.60 -8.00
CA ALA A 20 -2.48 -9.47 -7.06
C ALA A 20 -1.94 -9.82 -5.65
N GLN A 21 -1.89 -11.12 -5.32
CA GLN A 21 -1.51 -11.64 -4.02
C GLN A 21 -0.50 -12.80 -4.17
N PRO A 22 0.74 -12.50 -4.60
CA PRO A 22 1.73 -13.51 -4.99
C PRO A 22 2.18 -14.44 -3.83
N GLY A 23 1.93 -14.04 -2.58
CA GLY A 23 2.18 -14.88 -1.41
C GLY A 23 1.16 -15.99 -1.17
N LEU A 24 0.02 -16.00 -1.90
CA LEU A 24 -0.98 -17.04 -1.80
C LEU A 24 -0.71 -18.17 -2.78
N THR A 25 -1.02 -19.39 -2.37
CA THR A 25 -1.13 -20.56 -3.25
C THR A 25 -2.52 -20.63 -3.87
N LEU A 26 -2.66 -21.28 -5.04
CA LEU A 26 -3.97 -21.43 -5.69
C LEU A 26 -5.05 -22.07 -4.77
N PRO A 27 -4.76 -23.12 -3.97
CA PRO A 27 -5.74 -23.65 -3.01
C PRO A 27 -6.18 -22.62 -1.95
N GLN A 28 -5.29 -21.72 -1.51
CA GLN A 28 -5.66 -20.66 -0.59
C GLN A 28 -6.59 -19.64 -1.24
N VAL A 29 -6.40 -19.33 -2.54
CA VAL A 29 -7.34 -18.49 -3.29
C VAL A 29 -8.72 -19.15 -3.34
N PHE A 30 -8.81 -20.45 -3.59
CA PHE A 30 -10.08 -21.16 -3.51
C PHE A 30 -10.70 -21.13 -2.10
N GLY A 31 -9.89 -21.29 -1.04
CA GLY A 31 -10.36 -21.12 0.34
C GLY A 31 -10.92 -19.72 0.63
N LEU A 32 -10.36 -18.66 0.01
CA LEU A 32 -10.91 -17.30 0.11
C LEU A 32 -12.24 -17.13 -0.64
N LEU A 33 -12.43 -17.86 -1.74
CA LEU A 33 -13.70 -17.90 -2.48
C LEU A 33 -14.76 -18.68 -1.67
N GLU A 34 -14.39 -19.81 -1.07
CA GLU A 34 -15.27 -20.58 -0.18
C GLU A 34 -15.72 -19.76 1.03
N ALA A 35 -14.80 -19.00 1.64
CA ALA A 35 -15.13 -18.06 2.72
C ALA A 35 -16.12 -16.95 2.29
N ARG A 36 -16.22 -16.69 0.98
CA ARG A 36 -17.19 -15.76 0.36
C ARG A 36 -18.45 -16.47 -0.14
N GLY A 37 -18.65 -17.74 0.22
CA GLY A 37 -19.84 -18.52 -0.11
C GLY A 37 -19.80 -19.21 -1.47
N ILE A 38 -18.65 -19.21 -2.15
CA ILE A 38 -18.50 -19.94 -3.42
C ILE A 38 -18.35 -21.43 -3.12
N GLY A 39 -19.21 -22.24 -3.74
CA GLY A 39 -19.17 -23.69 -3.62
C GLY A 39 -19.52 -24.36 -4.95
N TRP A 40 -19.71 -25.68 -4.89
CA TRP A 40 -20.00 -26.50 -6.08
C TRP A 40 -21.26 -26.10 -6.84
N GLY A 41 -22.25 -25.53 -6.15
CA GLY A 41 -23.51 -25.06 -6.76
C GLY A 41 -23.47 -23.63 -7.27
N SER A 42 -22.35 -22.92 -7.13
CA SER A 42 -22.26 -21.52 -7.51
C SER A 42 -22.24 -21.33 -9.01
N THR A 43 -22.87 -20.25 -9.46
CA THR A 43 -22.86 -19.82 -10.85
C THR A 43 -21.55 -19.10 -11.20
N ASP A 44 -21.20 -19.06 -12.47
CA ASP A 44 -20.04 -18.26 -12.93
C ASP A 44 -20.18 -16.77 -12.56
N GLY A 45 -21.41 -16.25 -12.50
CA GLY A 45 -21.70 -14.89 -12.07
C GLY A 45 -21.30 -14.64 -10.62
N GLU A 46 -21.61 -15.57 -9.72
CA GLU A 46 -21.22 -15.51 -8.31
C GLU A 46 -19.70 -15.63 -8.15
N VAL A 47 -19.06 -16.54 -8.88
CA VAL A 47 -17.59 -16.67 -8.88
C VAL A 47 -16.93 -15.38 -9.35
N ARG A 48 -17.43 -14.77 -10.43
CA ARG A 48 -16.95 -13.49 -10.94
C ARG A 48 -17.14 -12.36 -9.93
N ALA A 49 -18.29 -12.31 -9.24
CA ALA A 49 -18.56 -11.32 -8.21
C ALA A 49 -17.58 -11.48 -7.03
N ALA A 50 -17.34 -12.70 -6.55
CA ALA A 50 -16.39 -12.97 -5.48
C ALA A 50 -14.93 -12.63 -5.87
N LEU A 51 -14.51 -12.96 -7.10
CA LEU A 51 -13.19 -12.58 -7.62
C LEU A 51 -13.05 -11.07 -7.79
N THR A 52 -14.11 -10.38 -8.19
CA THR A 52 -14.13 -8.91 -8.28
C THR A 52 -14.00 -8.30 -6.89
N GLY A 53 -14.72 -8.82 -5.89
CA GLY A 53 -14.56 -8.38 -4.50
C GLY A 53 -13.14 -8.58 -3.94
N LEU A 54 -12.46 -9.67 -4.31
CA LEU A 54 -11.04 -9.84 -3.98
C LEU A 54 -10.15 -8.77 -4.63
N LEU A 55 -10.44 -8.39 -5.88
CA LEU A 55 -9.72 -7.34 -6.60
C LEU A 55 -10.06 -5.92 -6.09
N ASP A 56 -11.24 -5.73 -5.52
CA ASP A 56 -11.64 -4.48 -4.86
C ASP A 56 -10.87 -4.28 -3.55
N GLU A 57 -10.54 -5.35 -2.82
CA GLU A 57 -9.70 -5.31 -1.62
C GLU A 57 -8.20 -5.27 -1.95
N HIS A 58 -7.79 -6.08 -2.94
CA HIS A 58 -6.41 -6.24 -3.39
C HIS A 58 -6.29 -5.98 -4.90
N PRO A 59 -6.18 -4.70 -5.31
CA PRO A 59 -6.10 -4.34 -6.72
C PRO A 59 -4.87 -4.99 -7.39
N TYR A 60 -5.10 -5.52 -8.57
CA TYR A 60 -4.05 -6.11 -9.40
C TYR A 60 -2.98 -5.10 -9.82
N GLN A 61 -3.39 -3.86 -10.09
CA GLN A 61 -2.54 -2.78 -10.54
C GLN A 61 -3.12 -1.45 -10.06
N LEU A 62 -2.24 -0.50 -9.71
CA LEU A 62 -2.62 0.87 -9.41
C LEU A 62 -2.05 1.80 -10.49
N ARG A 63 -2.93 2.59 -11.13
CA ARG A 63 -2.58 3.65 -12.08
C ARG A 63 -3.47 4.86 -11.82
N GLY A 64 -2.93 6.04 -12.06
CA GLY A 64 -3.65 7.30 -11.92
C GLY A 64 -2.70 8.47 -11.69
N HIS A 65 -3.28 9.66 -11.68
CA HIS A 65 -2.58 10.90 -11.35
C HIS A 65 -3.15 11.52 -10.07
N SER A 66 -2.39 12.45 -9.50
CA SER A 66 -2.85 13.21 -8.34
C SER A 66 -4.10 14.02 -8.71
N ALA A 67 -5.03 14.17 -7.76
CA ALA A 67 -6.17 15.04 -7.89
C ALA A 67 -5.78 16.53 -7.87
N ALA A 68 -4.59 16.86 -7.34
CA ALA A 68 -4.05 18.22 -7.41
C ALA A 68 -3.51 18.55 -8.80
N ASP A 69 -2.90 17.56 -9.47
CA ASP A 69 -2.60 17.61 -10.91
C ASP A 69 -3.85 17.17 -11.67
N GLY A 70 -4.87 18.04 -11.72
CA GLY A 70 -6.00 17.87 -12.64
C GLY A 70 -5.50 17.54 -14.05
N PRO A 71 -6.29 16.86 -14.90
CA PRO A 71 -5.78 16.28 -16.13
C PRO A 71 -5.05 17.37 -16.90
N ALA A 72 -3.73 17.25 -16.98
CA ALA A 72 -2.98 17.99 -17.98
C ALA A 72 -3.67 17.63 -19.28
N ALA A 73 -4.32 18.59 -19.90
CA ALA A 73 -4.72 18.47 -21.27
C ALA A 73 -3.43 18.24 -22.05
N ASP A 74 -3.04 16.98 -22.21
CA ASP A 74 -2.40 16.52 -23.42
C ASP A 74 -3.43 16.81 -24.51
N VAL A 75 -3.43 18.07 -24.97
CA VAL A 75 -3.95 18.43 -26.27
C VAL A 75 -3.14 17.54 -27.21
N PRO A 76 -3.72 16.52 -27.87
CA PRO A 76 -3.02 15.93 -28.97
C PRO A 76 -2.79 17.07 -29.95
N ALA A 77 -1.52 17.40 -30.18
CA ALA A 77 -1.10 18.23 -31.29
C ALA A 77 -1.43 17.44 -32.57
N ALA A 78 -2.70 17.47 -32.95
CA ALA A 78 -3.23 16.95 -34.18
C ALA A 78 -4.44 17.82 -34.50
N THR A 79 -4.28 18.76 -35.42
CA THR A 79 -4.91 18.69 -36.74
C THR A 79 -4.83 20.08 -37.37
N GLY A 80 -3.82 20.29 -38.20
CA GLY A 80 -3.81 21.30 -39.23
C GLY A 80 -3.60 20.60 -40.57
N ALA A 81 -4.68 20.04 -41.16
CA ALA A 81 -4.76 19.74 -42.58
C ALA A 81 -6.21 19.45 -42.98
N THR A 82 -6.86 20.51 -43.45
CA THR A 82 -7.62 20.59 -44.71
C THR A 82 -8.69 19.53 -45.00
N GLY A 83 -9.94 19.99 -45.03
CA GLY A 83 -11.05 19.24 -45.60
C GLY A 83 -10.99 19.15 -47.13
N ALA A 84 -11.59 18.09 -47.66
CA ALA A 84 -12.26 18.07 -48.95
C ALA A 84 -13.25 16.90 -48.97
N ALA A 85 -14.50 17.21 -49.30
CA ALA A 85 -15.57 16.27 -49.52
C ALA A 85 -15.42 15.58 -50.89
N ALA A 86 -15.83 14.31 -50.99
CA ALA A 86 -16.39 13.74 -52.21
C ALA A 86 -17.19 12.45 -51.91
N THR A 87 -18.49 12.53 -52.24
CA THR A 87 -19.43 11.47 -52.65
C THR A 87 -18.76 10.55 -53.69
N THR A 88 -19.01 9.23 -53.87
CA THR A 88 -20.26 8.48 -54.08
C THR A 88 -19.91 6.99 -54.26
N ASP A 89 -20.92 6.13 -54.06
CA ASP A 89 -21.25 4.93 -54.85
C ASP A 89 -20.70 3.53 -54.48
N ALA A 90 -21.55 2.57 -54.80
CA ALA A 90 -21.77 1.25 -54.22
C ALA A 90 -20.83 0.12 -54.68
N ALA A 91 -20.74 -0.94 -53.85
CA ALA A 91 -20.77 -2.32 -54.33
C ALA A 91 -20.99 -3.31 -53.16
N LEU A 92 -22.06 -4.10 -53.26
CA LEU A 92 -22.31 -5.30 -52.47
C LEU A 92 -21.12 -6.28 -52.54
N ARG A 93 -20.66 -6.76 -51.39
CA ARG A 93 -20.10 -8.12 -51.23
C ARG A 93 -20.64 -8.73 -49.93
N PRO A 94 -21.13 -9.98 -49.93
CA PRO A 94 -21.54 -10.67 -48.72
C PRO A 94 -20.29 -11.19 -48.01
N GLY A 95 -19.93 -10.61 -46.87
CA GLY A 95 -18.82 -11.04 -46.04
C GLY A 95 -19.25 -11.06 -44.59
N THR A 96 -19.31 -12.27 -44.05
CA THR A 96 -19.12 -12.71 -42.64
C THR A 96 -19.66 -11.80 -41.52
N PRO A 97 -20.52 -12.30 -40.61
CA PRO A 97 -20.91 -11.53 -39.43
C PRO A 97 -19.63 -11.11 -38.67
N PRO A 98 -19.55 -9.85 -38.18
CA PRO A 98 -18.40 -9.44 -37.40
C PRO A 98 -18.35 -10.34 -36.17
N ASP A 99 -17.26 -11.09 -36.06
CA ASP A 99 -16.79 -11.58 -34.78
C ASP A 99 -16.85 -10.37 -33.85
N GLU A 100 -17.72 -10.42 -32.85
CA GLU A 100 -17.80 -9.41 -31.79
C GLU A 100 -16.53 -9.58 -30.96
N GLN A 101 -15.44 -9.08 -31.52
CA GLN A 101 -14.16 -8.96 -30.87
C GLN A 101 -14.46 -8.16 -29.60
N PRO A 102 -14.29 -8.74 -28.40
CA PRO A 102 -14.58 -8.02 -27.18
C PRO A 102 -13.75 -6.74 -27.25
N GLY A 103 -14.46 -5.60 -27.27
CA GLY A 103 -13.83 -4.30 -27.44
C GLY A 103 -12.64 -4.19 -26.49
N PRO A 104 -11.56 -3.48 -26.87
CA PRO A 104 -10.45 -3.27 -25.96
C PRO A 104 -11.05 -2.81 -24.65
N LEU A 105 -10.66 -3.47 -23.54
CA LEU A 105 -10.96 -2.98 -22.20
C LEU A 105 -10.74 -1.47 -22.25
N PRO A 106 -11.60 -0.63 -21.65
CA PRO A 106 -11.14 0.71 -21.32
C PRO A 106 -9.87 0.49 -20.52
N GLY A 107 -8.70 0.70 -21.14
CA GLY A 107 -7.45 0.74 -20.42
C GLY A 107 -7.68 1.73 -19.30
N PRO A 108 -7.18 1.46 -18.07
CA PRO A 108 -7.43 2.34 -16.93
C PRO A 108 -7.12 3.75 -17.41
N ARG A 109 -8.19 4.56 -17.52
CA ARG A 109 -8.06 5.94 -17.97
C ARG A 109 -7.09 6.57 -16.99
N ASP A 110 -6.27 7.46 -17.51
CA ASP A 110 -5.40 8.27 -16.68
C ASP A 110 -6.30 9.22 -15.90
N THR A 111 -6.90 8.72 -14.82
CA THR A 111 -7.89 9.40 -14.00
C THR A 111 -7.26 9.82 -12.70
N PRO A 112 -7.78 10.90 -12.08
CA PRO A 112 -7.36 11.27 -10.76
C PRO A 112 -7.66 10.12 -9.80
N LEU A 113 -6.72 9.80 -8.93
CA LEU A 113 -6.98 8.86 -7.85
C LEU A 113 -8.03 9.46 -6.91
N THR A 114 -9.06 8.67 -6.58
CA THR A 114 -10.11 9.06 -5.65
C THR A 114 -9.91 8.45 -4.27
N GLY A 115 -9.32 7.25 -4.21
CA GLY A 115 -9.13 6.47 -3.01
C GLY A 115 -7.74 6.56 -2.42
N ARG A 116 -7.57 5.91 -1.27
CA ARG A 116 -6.30 5.70 -0.58
C ARG A 116 -5.91 4.22 -0.66
N PHE A 117 -4.67 3.98 -1.04
CA PHE A 117 -4.10 2.66 -1.25
C PHE A 117 -2.85 2.50 -0.40
N LEU A 118 -2.63 1.28 0.07
CA LEU A 118 -1.40 0.84 0.71
C LEU A 118 -0.66 -0.09 -0.23
N VAL A 119 0.57 0.27 -0.57
CA VAL A 119 1.50 -0.53 -1.36
C VAL A 119 2.62 -1.01 -0.45
N GLU A 120 2.71 -2.32 -0.29
CA GLU A 120 3.82 -2.95 0.42
C GLU A 120 4.90 -3.27 -0.62
N THR A 121 6.14 -2.82 -0.37
CA THR A 121 7.28 -3.12 -1.23
C THR A 121 8.27 -4.03 -0.54
N GLU A 122 9.11 -4.69 -1.34
CA GLU A 122 10.28 -5.44 -0.93
C GLU A 122 11.53 -4.90 -1.62
N GLN A 123 12.68 -5.10 -0.97
CA GLN A 123 14.01 -4.74 -1.49
C GLN A 123 14.09 -3.32 -2.10
N PRO A 124 13.93 -2.26 -1.29
CA PRO A 124 13.73 -2.24 0.18
C PRO A 124 12.28 -2.42 0.65
N ALA A 125 12.12 -2.87 1.90
CA ALA A 125 10.82 -3.06 2.52
C ALA A 125 10.21 -1.74 2.98
N HIS A 126 9.14 -1.31 2.31
CA HIS A 126 8.39 -0.10 2.64
C HIS A 126 6.89 -0.38 2.76
N ARG A 127 6.22 0.44 3.57
CA ARG A 127 4.77 0.70 3.47
C ARG A 127 4.62 2.06 2.81
N VAL A 128 4.17 2.06 1.56
CA VAL A 128 3.94 3.24 0.75
C VAL A 128 2.45 3.49 0.67
N THR A 129 1.99 4.63 1.15
CA THR A 129 0.58 5.02 1.14
C THR A 129 0.39 6.04 0.05
N VAL A 130 -0.53 5.75 -0.86
CA VAL A 130 -0.84 6.63 -1.99
C VAL A 130 -2.28 7.06 -1.86
N ASP A 131 -2.50 8.36 -1.74
CA ASP A 131 -3.83 8.96 -1.73
C ASP A 131 -3.97 9.97 -2.88
N PRO A 132 -5.11 10.68 -3.04
CA PRO A 132 -5.30 11.59 -4.15
C PRO A 132 -4.29 12.74 -4.22
N TRP A 133 -3.58 13.08 -3.14
CA TRP A 133 -2.70 14.25 -3.10
C TRP A 133 -1.25 13.89 -2.80
N HIS A 134 -1.01 12.80 -2.07
CA HIS A 134 0.29 12.48 -1.51
C HIS A 134 0.73 11.03 -1.73
N VAL A 135 2.04 10.85 -1.78
CA VAL A 135 2.71 9.59 -1.51
C VAL A 135 3.45 9.71 -0.19
N GLY A 136 3.12 8.84 0.76
CA GLY A 136 3.80 8.70 2.03
C GLY A 136 4.60 7.40 2.08
N VAL A 137 5.90 7.48 2.37
CA VAL A 137 6.78 6.31 2.48
C VAL A 137 7.23 6.14 3.91
N ARG A 138 6.97 4.94 4.45
CA ARG A 138 7.50 4.51 5.74
C ARG A 138 8.28 3.22 5.56
N ARG A 139 9.54 3.23 5.98
CA ARG A 139 10.32 1.99 6.01
C ARG A 139 9.85 1.09 7.13
N THR A 140 9.56 -0.16 6.78
CA THR A 140 9.36 -1.20 7.78
C THR A 140 10.75 -1.66 8.18
N VAL A 141 11.10 -1.47 9.45
CA VAL A 141 12.24 -2.20 10.00
C VAL A 141 11.81 -3.66 9.91
N ALA A 142 12.61 -4.49 9.23
CA ALA A 142 12.42 -5.93 9.27
C ALA A 142 12.47 -6.33 10.74
N GLY A 143 11.29 -6.42 11.38
CA GLY A 143 11.16 -7.13 12.63
C GLY A 143 11.70 -8.51 12.33
N THR A 144 12.71 -8.92 13.09
CA THR A 144 13.32 -10.24 13.10
C THR A 144 12.31 -11.24 12.59
N GLY A 145 12.40 -11.57 11.30
CA GLY A 145 11.42 -12.42 10.66
C GLY A 145 11.36 -13.66 11.52
N HIS A 146 10.15 -14.02 11.98
CA HIS A 146 9.92 -15.37 12.44
C HIS A 146 10.45 -16.24 11.32
N ARG A 147 11.64 -16.80 11.58
CA ARG A 147 12.29 -17.78 10.72
C ARG A 147 11.22 -18.85 10.61
N ALA A 148 10.55 -18.90 9.46
CA ALA A 148 9.61 -19.96 9.16
C ALA A 148 10.38 -21.23 9.49
N THR A 149 9.95 -21.89 10.57
CA THR A 149 10.46 -23.18 10.96
C THR A 149 10.13 -24.08 9.79
N HIS A 150 11.08 -24.24 8.88
CA HIS A 150 11.16 -25.41 8.03
C HIS A 150 11.27 -26.57 9.00
N GLN A 151 10.10 -27.08 9.39
CA GLN A 151 9.93 -28.34 10.05
C GLN A 151 10.36 -29.36 9.00
N ARG A 152 11.67 -29.62 8.96
CA ARG A 152 12.24 -30.75 8.24
C ARG A 152 11.55 -31.97 8.82
N SER A 153 10.73 -32.60 8.00
CA SER A 153 10.18 -33.93 8.22
C SER A 153 11.36 -34.89 8.44
N GLY A 154 11.73 -35.09 9.71
CA GLY A 154 12.69 -36.09 10.12
C GLY A 154 12.04 -37.45 10.00
N GLY A 155 12.52 -38.23 9.04
CA GLY A 155 12.16 -39.63 8.86
C GLY A 155 12.49 -40.45 10.12
N HIS A 156 11.55 -41.30 10.47
CA HIS A 156 11.61 -42.28 11.54
C HIS A 156 12.37 -43.53 11.08
N ALA A 157 13.38 -43.97 11.84
CA ALA A 157 13.70 -45.39 12.12
C ALA A 157 14.89 -45.50 13.11
N PRO A 158 15.03 -46.62 13.85
CA PRO A 158 15.48 -46.60 15.25
C PRO A 158 16.84 -47.26 15.55
N ASP A 159 17.22 -47.08 16.83
CA ASP A 159 18.09 -47.86 17.72
C ASP A 159 19.58 -48.10 17.40
N GLY A 160 20.41 -47.75 18.39
CA GLY A 160 21.84 -48.02 18.42
C GLY A 160 22.55 -47.43 19.65
N THR A 161 22.59 -48.23 20.72
CA THR A 161 23.35 -48.17 21.98
C THR A 161 24.75 -47.52 21.92
N ALA A 162 25.12 -46.69 22.92
CA ALA A 162 26.26 -46.92 23.83
C ALA A 162 26.65 -45.68 24.66
N ALA A 163 27.25 -45.98 25.82
CA ALA A 163 27.56 -45.15 26.98
C ALA A 163 28.70 -44.13 26.81
N GLY A 164 28.74 -43.14 27.72
CA GLY A 164 29.91 -42.31 27.99
C GLY A 164 29.64 -41.24 29.06
N HIS A 165 30.35 -41.29 30.18
CA HIS A 165 30.11 -40.55 31.42
C HIS A 165 31.18 -39.45 31.63
N ALA A 166 30.74 -38.21 31.95
CA ALA A 166 31.38 -37.15 32.76
C ALA A 166 32.66 -36.42 32.25
N PRO A 167 33.10 -35.26 32.85
CA PRO A 167 32.51 -34.44 33.92
C PRO A 167 32.38 -32.93 33.62
N ALA A 168 31.82 -32.21 34.59
CA ALA A 168 31.47 -30.79 34.61
C ALA A 168 32.67 -29.83 34.61
N GLY A 169 32.56 -28.75 33.80
CA GLY A 169 33.39 -27.54 33.88
C GLY A 169 32.58 -26.34 34.42
N PRO A 170 33.25 -25.33 35.01
CA PRO A 170 32.60 -24.28 35.79
C PRO A 170 31.83 -23.30 34.90
N ARG A 171 30.59 -22.98 35.28
CA ARG A 171 29.77 -21.95 34.63
C ARG A 171 30.26 -20.56 35.08
N PRO A 172 30.65 -19.64 34.18
CA PRO A 172 30.85 -18.26 34.57
C PRO A 172 29.48 -17.62 34.85
N ARG A 173 29.33 -17.04 36.05
CA ARG A 173 28.25 -16.11 36.38
C ARG A 173 28.50 -14.82 35.60
N GLY A 174 27.91 -14.73 34.40
CA GLY A 174 27.75 -13.47 33.69
C GLY A 174 26.46 -12.80 34.16
N THR A 175 26.58 -11.88 35.11
CA THR A 175 25.62 -10.80 35.35
C THR A 175 25.60 -9.90 34.11
N GLY A 176 24.86 -10.30 33.10
CA GLY A 176 24.41 -9.43 32.03
C GLY A 176 23.01 -8.97 32.40
N GLU A 177 22.89 -7.85 33.09
CA GLU A 177 21.66 -7.08 33.07
C GLU A 177 21.31 -6.85 31.61
N GLY A 178 20.28 -7.55 31.13
CA GLY A 178 19.65 -7.29 29.86
C GLY A 178 19.02 -5.91 29.93
N SER A 179 19.84 -4.88 29.77
CA SER A 179 19.38 -3.54 29.43
C SER A 179 18.60 -3.71 28.14
N THR A 180 17.28 -3.74 28.28
CA THR A 180 16.37 -3.77 27.14
C THR A 180 16.73 -2.52 26.33
N PRO A 181 17.23 -2.66 25.09
CA PRO A 181 17.60 -1.48 24.31
C PRO A 181 16.36 -0.58 24.22
N ALA A 182 16.55 0.69 24.52
CA ALA A 182 15.49 1.68 24.38
C ALA A 182 14.89 1.56 22.97
N PRO A 183 13.56 1.66 22.82
CA PRO A 183 12.93 1.48 21.52
C PRO A 183 13.56 2.46 20.52
N THR A 184 14.27 1.91 19.52
CA THR A 184 14.87 2.68 18.43
C THR A 184 13.74 3.40 17.69
N ALA A 185 13.94 4.69 17.40
CA ALA A 185 12.97 5.44 16.63
C ALA A 185 12.69 4.77 15.29
N PRO A 186 11.43 4.78 14.82
CA PRO A 186 11.17 4.35 13.46
C PRO A 186 11.96 5.25 12.51
N PRO A 187 12.45 4.70 11.38
CA PRO A 187 13.02 5.52 10.33
C PRO A 187 12.02 6.61 9.94
N GLN A 188 12.52 7.84 9.73
CA GLN A 188 11.67 8.99 9.45
C GLN A 188 10.76 8.70 8.25
N PRO A 189 9.42 8.77 8.43
CA PRO A 189 8.51 8.74 7.31
C PRO A 189 8.59 10.05 6.52
N VAL A 190 8.45 9.95 5.20
CA VAL A 190 8.44 11.10 4.30
C VAL A 190 7.14 11.08 3.52
N ALA A 191 6.51 12.24 3.32
CA ALA A 191 5.39 12.39 2.40
C ALA A 191 5.63 13.56 1.47
N TRP A 192 5.25 13.40 0.20
CA TRP A 192 5.37 14.43 -0.82
C TRP A 192 4.20 14.37 -1.78
N ARG A 193 3.97 15.49 -2.46
CA ARG A 193 3.00 15.56 -3.55
C ARG A 193 3.58 14.89 -4.78
N TYR A 194 2.73 14.19 -5.51
CA TYR A 194 3.12 13.50 -6.73
C TYR A 194 2.25 13.94 -7.90
N ARG A 195 2.74 13.67 -9.10
CA ARG A 195 2.00 13.90 -10.33
C ARG A 195 1.30 12.64 -10.79
N ARG A 196 2.03 11.52 -10.87
CA ARG A 196 1.50 10.29 -11.49
C ARG A 196 2.15 9.02 -10.97
N ILE A 197 1.37 7.95 -10.90
CA ILE A 197 1.87 6.59 -10.71
C ILE A 197 2.21 6.00 -12.08
N ARG A 198 3.50 5.78 -12.34
CA ARG A 198 4.00 5.23 -13.61
C ARG A 198 3.90 3.71 -13.66
N ALA A 199 4.27 3.05 -12.57
CA ALA A 199 4.23 1.60 -12.46
C ALA A 199 3.91 1.20 -11.02
N CYS A 200 2.89 0.37 -10.84
CA CYS A 200 2.53 -0.22 -9.55
C CYS A 200 1.69 -1.49 -9.78
N ARG A 201 2.36 -2.64 -9.79
CA ARG A 201 1.76 -3.97 -9.90
C ARG A 201 2.62 -4.96 -9.14
N ALA A 202 2.01 -5.94 -8.48
CA ALA A 202 2.73 -6.98 -7.76
C ALA A 202 3.81 -7.64 -8.65
N GLY A 203 5.04 -7.72 -8.14
CA GLY A 203 6.22 -8.23 -8.84
C GLY A 203 6.96 -7.20 -9.70
N GLU A 204 6.45 -5.98 -9.87
CA GLU A 204 7.08 -4.92 -10.66
C GLU A 204 7.64 -3.80 -9.76
N PRO A 205 8.65 -3.03 -10.23
CA PRO A 205 9.13 -1.86 -9.49
C PRO A 205 8.03 -0.80 -9.33
N LEU A 206 7.84 -0.30 -8.10
CA LEU A 206 7.03 0.88 -7.84
C LEU A 206 7.75 2.13 -8.35
N VAL A 207 7.13 2.82 -9.32
CA VAL A 207 7.63 4.07 -9.89
C VAL A 207 6.56 5.15 -9.79
N VAL A 208 6.91 6.24 -9.10
CA VAL A 208 6.04 7.41 -8.90
C VAL A 208 6.77 8.65 -9.41
N THR A 209 6.14 9.41 -10.28
CA THR A 209 6.62 10.73 -10.72
C THR A 209 6.16 11.78 -9.71
N ASP A 210 7.07 12.53 -9.11
CA ASP A 210 6.74 13.63 -8.20
C ASP A 210 6.15 14.86 -8.92
N ALA A 211 5.88 15.93 -8.17
CA ALA A 211 5.34 17.18 -8.72
C ALA A 211 6.33 17.90 -9.66
N GLU A 212 7.63 17.73 -9.41
CA GLU A 212 8.72 18.30 -10.21
C GLU A 212 9.03 17.48 -11.48
N GLY A 213 8.40 16.31 -11.63
CA GLY A 213 8.57 15.43 -12.80
C GLY A 213 9.69 14.39 -12.67
N ILE A 214 10.24 14.21 -11.47
CA ILE A 214 11.30 13.24 -11.18
C ILE A 214 10.68 11.89 -10.80
N ASP A 215 11.21 10.81 -11.37
CA ASP A 215 10.75 9.45 -11.10
C ASP A 215 11.45 8.85 -9.87
N HIS A 216 10.65 8.52 -8.85
CA HIS A 216 11.07 7.85 -7.64
C HIS A 216 10.83 6.34 -7.74
N ARG A 217 11.88 5.55 -7.54
CA ARG A 217 11.81 4.07 -7.47
C ARG A 217 11.80 3.61 -6.01
N LEU A 218 10.71 2.98 -5.59
CA LEU A 218 10.44 2.73 -4.16
C LEU A 218 10.55 1.26 -3.74
N GLY A 219 11.09 0.40 -4.61
CA GLY A 219 11.24 -1.05 -4.39
C GLY A 219 10.33 -1.87 -5.30
N LEU A 220 10.34 -3.19 -5.13
CA LEU A 220 9.45 -4.10 -5.85
C LEU A 220 8.12 -4.18 -5.12
N VAL A 221 6.99 -4.02 -5.81
CA VAL A 221 5.67 -4.14 -5.20
C VAL A 221 5.43 -5.60 -4.81
N ALA A 222 5.22 -5.86 -3.52
CA ALA A 222 4.80 -7.15 -3.03
C ALA A 222 3.28 -7.30 -3.04
N ARG A 223 2.55 -6.24 -2.65
CA ARG A 223 1.09 -6.24 -2.57
C ARG A 223 0.51 -4.83 -2.63
N ILE A 224 -0.70 -4.71 -3.17
CA ILE A 224 -1.52 -3.50 -3.14
C ILE A 224 -2.81 -3.81 -2.36
N SER A 225 -3.22 -2.91 -1.47
CA SER A 225 -4.44 -3.02 -0.68
C SER A 225 -5.19 -1.69 -0.69
N VAL A 226 -6.52 -1.73 -0.77
CA VAL A 226 -7.34 -0.52 -0.61
C VAL A 226 -7.51 -0.20 0.88
N ILE A 227 -7.33 1.06 1.25
CA ILE A 227 -7.69 1.58 2.59
C ILE A 227 -9.08 2.22 2.52
N ASP A 228 -9.28 3.16 1.60
CA ASP A 228 -10.55 3.87 1.39
C ASP A 228 -10.78 4.01 -0.13
N HIS A 229 -11.98 3.76 -0.66
CA HIS A 229 -12.26 3.98 -2.10
C HIS A 229 -12.44 5.47 -2.47
N THR A 230 -12.76 6.29 -1.47
CA THR A 230 -12.88 7.74 -1.59
C THR A 230 -12.18 8.38 -0.39
N ALA A 231 -11.17 9.20 -0.67
CA ALA A 231 -10.43 9.94 0.34
C ALA A 231 -10.83 11.42 0.29
N THR A 232 -10.88 12.02 1.48
CA THR A 232 -11.12 13.45 1.70
C THR A 232 -9.84 14.03 2.31
N PRO A 233 -9.41 15.25 1.96
CA PRO A 233 -8.20 15.81 2.54
C PRO A 233 -8.40 16.01 4.04
N LEU A 234 -7.42 15.57 4.85
CA LEU A 234 -7.47 15.79 6.29
C LEU A 234 -6.97 17.19 6.61
N THR A 235 -7.86 18.02 7.16
CA THR A 235 -7.54 19.39 7.56
C THR A 235 -7.47 19.55 9.07
N ASP A 236 -7.99 18.59 9.84
CA ASP A 236 -8.03 18.67 11.28
C ASP A 236 -7.99 17.28 11.95
N LEU A 237 -7.12 17.13 12.95
CA LEU A 237 -7.07 16.00 13.88
C LEU A 237 -7.34 16.42 15.33
N THR A 238 -7.84 17.64 15.53
CA THR A 238 -8.14 18.18 16.85
C THR A 238 -9.14 17.27 17.57
N GLY A 239 -8.81 16.95 18.80
CA GLY A 239 -9.60 16.05 19.62
C GLY A 239 -9.25 14.57 19.45
N LEU A 240 -8.42 14.19 18.47
CA LEU A 240 -7.96 12.81 18.28
C LEU A 240 -7.35 12.27 19.57
N ARG A 241 -7.81 11.09 19.98
CA ARG A 241 -7.33 10.41 21.19
C ARG A 241 -6.56 9.16 20.82
N ARG A 242 -5.58 8.82 21.63
CA ARG A 242 -4.74 7.64 21.45
C ARG A 242 -5.53 6.33 21.46
N ASP A 243 -6.59 6.24 22.27
CA ASP A 243 -7.48 5.08 22.37
C ASP A 243 -8.36 4.90 21.12
N ALA A 244 -8.72 6.00 20.45
CA ALA A 244 -9.51 6.01 19.23
C ALA A 244 -8.70 5.78 17.94
N LEU A 245 -7.37 5.71 18.03
CA LEU A 245 -6.48 5.64 16.88
C LEU A 245 -6.55 4.29 16.13
N ALA A 246 -6.89 3.21 16.84
CA ALA A 246 -6.85 1.84 16.33
C ALA A 246 -5.50 1.52 15.63
N ASP A 247 -5.53 1.14 14.36
CA ASP A 247 -4.40 0.84 13.47
C ASP A 247 -3.98 2.02 12.58
N ARG A 248 -4.66 3.17 12.70
CA ARG A 248 -4.42 4.33 11.85
C ARG A 248 -3.11 5.00 12.18
N THR A 249 -2.42 5.48 11.15
CA THR A 249 -1.17 6.24 11.28
C THR A 249 -1.32 7.55 10.54
N PHE A 250 -0.96 8.66 11.18
CA PHE A 250 -0.93 9.98 10.56
C PHE A 250 0.50 10.54 10.56
N LEU A 251 0.86 11.24 9.50
CA LEU A 251 2.05 12.07 9.43
C LEU A 251 1.60 13.53 9.35
N ILE A 252 2.08 14.33 10.29
CA ILE A 252 1.86 15.77 10.33
C ILE A 252 3.15 16.43 9.83
N LEU A 253 3.02 17.27 8.81
CA LEU A 253 4.10 18.09 8.29
C LEU A 253 3.97 19.49 8.89
N PHE A 254 5.07 20.02 9.41
CA PHE A 254 5.13 21.39 9.95
C PHE A 254 5.69 22.36 8.91
N ASP A 255 5.42 23.66 9.11
CA ASP A 255 5.92 24.76 8.27
C ASP A 255 7.46 24.90 8.28
N ASP A 256 8.10 24.54 9.39
CA ASP A 256 9.54 24.55 9.59
C ASP A 256 10.28 23.34 8.95
N GLY A 257 9.55 22.42 8.32
CA GLY A 257 10.08 21.19 7.74
C GLY A 257 10.25 20.02 8.73
N SER A 258 9.97 20.25 10.02
CA SER A 258 9.87 19.16 11.00
C SER A 258 8.64 18.29 10.68
N THR A 259 8.63 17.05 11.18
CA THR A 259 7.46 16.17 11.03
C THR A 259 7.09 15.47 12.32
N ALA A 260 5.80 15.14 12.49
CA ALA A 260 5.33 14.31 13.60
C ALA A 260 4.59 13.08 13.07
N LEU A 261 5.10 11.90 13.41
CA LEU A 261 4.44 10.62 13.19
C LEU A 261 3.52 10.31 14.38
N VAL A 262 2.22 10.27 14.12
CA VAL A 262 1.18 9.94 15.10
C VAL A 262 0.70 8.52 14.85
N ASP A 263 1.21 7.59 15.66
CA ASP A 263 0.69 6.25 15.83
C ASP A 263 0.29 6.03 17.31
N ARG A 264 0.30 4.79 17.82
CA ARG A 264 0.12 4.53 19.28
C ARG A 264 1.18 5.23 20.15
N SER A 265 2.24 5.74 19.55
CA SER A 265 3.27 6.66 20.05
C SER A 265 3.28 7.90 19.15
N LEU A 266 3.78 9.02 19.66
CA LEU A 266 3.99 10.20 18.84
C LEU A 266 5.50 10.44 18.76
N TRP A 267 6.04 10.39 17.56
CA TRP A 267 7.44 10.69 17.28
C TRP A 267 7.54 12.04 16.58
N VAL A 268 8.36 12.94 17.10
CA VAL A 268 8.67 14.22 16.47
C VAL A 268 10.07 14.12 15.89
N TYR A 269 10.22 14.46 14.62
CA TYR A 269 11.48 14.55 13.89
C TYR A 269 11.74 16.03 13.61
N GLU A 270 12.79 16.58 14.21
CA GLU A 270 13.17 17.98 14.05
C GLU A 270 14.40 18.03 13.16
N VAL A 271 14.29 18.76 12.04
CA VAL A 271 15.34 18.86 11.03
C VAL A 271 16.38 19.86 11.49
N GLY A 272 17.56 19.37 11.91
CA GLY A 272 18.74 20.19 12.12
C GLY A 272 19.55 20.38 10.83
N ARG A 273 20.54 21.27 10.85
CA ARG A 273 21.39 21.55 9.67
C ARG A 273 22.18 20.34 9.14
N ARG A 274 22.47 19.35 9.99
CA ARG A 274 23.30 18.17 9.67
C ARG A 274 22.87 16.89 10.38
N ASP A 275 21.87 16.97 11.24
CA ASP A 275 21.40 15.84 12.04
C ASP A 275 19.89 15.95 12.19
N ILE A 276 19.20 14.82 12.15
CA ILE A 276 17.76 14.75 12.39
C ILE A 276 17.58 14.24 13.82
N SER A 277 17.19 15.16 14.70
CA SER A 277 16.87 14.76 16.06
C SER A 277 15.47 14.18 16.11
N HIS A 278 15.27 13.16 16.94
CA HIS A 278 13.96 12.56 17.13
C HIS A 278 13.64 12.42 18.61
N ARG A 279 12.38 12.68 18.98
CA ARG A 279 11.89 12.46 20.35
C ARG A 279 10.53 11.82 20.36
N ARG A 280 10.29 10.97 21.36
CA ARG A 280 9.01 10.29 21.56
C ARG A 280 8.19 10.97 22.65
N LEU A 281 6.96 11.35 22.33
CA LEU A 281 5.98 11.85 23.28
C LEU A 281 5.00 10.74 23.68
N ARG A 282 4.80 10.58 24.99
CA ARG A 282 3.73 9.74 25.55
C ARG A 282 2.40 10.52 25.49
N TRP A 283 1.81 10.58 24.31
CA TRP A 283 0.59 11.37 24.10
C TRP A 283 -0.68 10.63 24.56
N ARG A 284 -1.73 11.41 24.82
CA ARG A 284 -3.09 10.95 25.16
C ARG A 284 -4.12 11.49 24.18
N ARG A 285 -4.02 12.78 23.86
CA ARG A 285 -4.96 13.50 22.99
C ARG A 285 -4.26 14.65 22.28
N LEU A 286 -4.66 14.93 21.05
CA LEU A 286 -4.30 16.17 20.35
C LEU A 286 -5.34 17.23 20.71
N SER A 287 -4.97 18.28 21.44
CA SER A 287 -5.88 19.37 21.80
C SER A 287 -5.98 20.44 20.72
N SER A 288 -5.00 20.53 19.83
CA SER A 288 -5.06 21.29 18.59
C SER A 288 -4.20 20.58 17.55
N ALA A 289 -4.75 20.33 16.37
CA ALA A 289 -4.06 19.69 15.25
C ALA A 289 -4.76 20.04 13.92
N ALA A 290 -5.19 21.30 13.78
CA ALA A 290 -5.76 21.83 12.55
C ALA A 290 -4.67 22.42 11.67
N VAL A 291 -4.80 22.28 10.35
CA VAL A 291 -3.92 22.94 9.38
C VAL A 291 -3.97 24.45 9.60
N GLY A 292 -2.80 25.07 9.72
CA GLY A 292 -2.61 26.48 10.06
C GLY A 292 -2.55 26.78 11.58
N ALA A 293 -2.75 25.78 12.44
CA ALA A 293 -2.67 25.93 13.89
C ALA A 293 -1.47 25.16 14.48
N PRO A 294 -0.94 25.56 15.66
CA PRO A 294 0.11 24.81 16.33
C PRO A 294 -0.39 23.45 16.82
N LEU A 295 0.43 22.41 16.67
CA LEU A 295 0.09 21.10 17.23
C LEU A 295 0.27 21.11 18.75
N VAL A 296 -0.82 20.93 19.49
CA VAL A 296 -0.79 20.84 20.96
C VAL A 296 -1.13 19.42 21.39
N VAL A 297 -0.17 18.79 22.07
CA VAL A 297 -0.23 17.38 22.48
C VAL A 297 -0.42 17.29 23.99
N GLN A 298 -1.53 16.74 24.44
CA GLN A 298 -1.69 16.35 25.83
C GLN A 298 -0.91 15.07 26.12
N GLN A 299 0.02 15.14 27.06
CA GLN A 299 0.89 14.03 27.43
C GLN A 299 0.36 13.28 28.67
N GLN A 300 0.81 12.03 28.85
CA GLN A 300 0.58 11.25 30.06
C GLN A 300 1.63 11.63 31.11
N GLY A 301 1.20 12.28 32.20
CA GLY A 301 2.07 12.62 33.33
C GLY A 301 3.06 13.76 33.07
N ALA A 302 2.85 14.55 32.01
CA ALA A 302 3.64 15.74 31.70
C ALA A 302 2.73 16.89 31.25
N ALA A 303 3.25 18.12 31.33
CA ALA A 303 2.56 19.29 30.80
C ALA A 303 2.27 19.12 29.29
N PRO A 304 1.24 19.79 28.74
CA PRO A 304 1.00 19.79 27.31
C PRO A 304 2.23 20.28 26.54
N ALA A 305 2.61 19.55 25.49
CA ALA A 305 3.66 19.98 24.58
C ALA A 305 3.03 20.75 23.41
N THR A 306 3.56 21.95 23.14
CA THR A 306 3.25 22.70 21.92
C THR A 306 4.39 22.50 20.92
N LEU A 307 4.04 22.14 19.70
CA LEU A 307 4.95 21.90 18.58
C LEU A 307 4.70 22.96 17.48
N GLY A 308 5.30 22.78 16.30
CA GLY A 308 5.20 23.70 15.17
C GLY A 308 3.78 23.86 14.60
N THR A 309 3.64 24.78 13.65
CA THR A 309 2.38 25.03 12.93
C THR A 309 2.13 23.90 11.95
N VAL A 310 0.96 23.28 12.01
CA VAL A 310 0.59 22.20 11.09
C VAL A 310 0.43 22.77 9.68
N ALA A 311 1.28 22.37 8.76
CA ALA A 311 1.15 22.72 7.34
C ALA A 311 0.24 21.74 6.61
N GLU A 312 0.38 20.44 6.88
CA GLU A 312 -0.36 19.40 6.18
C GLU A 312 -0.50 18.12 7.02
N ILE A 313 -1.57 17.36 6.77
CA ILE A 313 -1.87 16.12 7.48
C ILE A 313 -2.08 15.00 6.45
N VAL A 314 -1.26 13.96 6.53
CA VAL A 314 -1.29 12.81 5.63
C VAL A 314 -1.63 11.54 6.41
N ARG A 315 -2.58 10.76 5.93
CA ARG A 315 -2.89 9.44 6.51
C ARG A 315 -2.05 8.37 5.83
N LEU A 316 -1.23 7.66 6.62
CA LEU A 316 -0.33 6.60 6.17
C LEU A 316 -0.92 5.18 6.35
N ALA A 317 -1.95 5.00 7.15
CA ALA A 317 -2.75 3.77 7.28
C ALA A 317 -4.07 4.11 7.98
#